data_AF-A0A3L6L8S3-F1
#
_entry.id   AF-A0A3L6L8S3-F1
#
_cell.length_a   1.000
_cell.length_b   1.000
_cell.length_c   1.000
_cell.angle_alpha   90.00
_cell.angle_beta   90.00
_cell.angle_gamma   90.00
#
_symmetry.space_group_name_H-M   'P 1'
#
loop_
_entity.id
_entity.type
_entity.pdbx_description
1 polymer ?
#
loop_
_entity_poly.entity_id
_entity_poly.type
_entity_poly.pdbx_seq_one_letter_code
_entity_poly.pdbx_strand_id
1 'polypeptide(L)'
;MYAWLKADWRNFRLKVDEICRKIGREKNINTLEQKLSSAIRIATKVSVPRGCRATPPHWTPELAKLDEEIAGCGPSYRREKLVATRKQILDRTTKKRWSTLCSRLAVSDRCSWHIVKKVYAPRPLTTPAVLVDCAAITDYRQAERFSKLYSSRARRHPDSHPPAPIKTIANEFSPITMAELRRSIKLLPSGSAAGPDCLYNEALQHLGRTALNVVLRLFNESLRTGVMPPAWKTGVIIPILKAGRRRRTSILTRL
;
A
#
# COMPACT_ATOMS: atom_id res chain seq x y z
N MET A 1 0.55 4.52 5.98
CA MET A 1 0.32 3.20 6.60
C MET A 1 -0.51 3.43 7.85
N TYR A 2 -1.54 2.63 8.10
CA TYR A 2 -2.36 2.75 9.31
C TYR A 2 -1.64 2.12 10.51
N ALA A 3 -1.86 2.67 11.71
CA ALA A 3 -1.38 2.09 12.96
C ALA A 3 -2.46 1.19 13.55
N TRP A 4 -2.60 -0.01 12.99
CA TRP A 4 -3.68 -0.96 13.32
C TRP A 4 -3.76 -1.34 14.80
N LEU A 5 -2.62 -1.37 15.50
CA LEU A 5 -2.57 -1.63 16.95
C LEU A 5 -3.21 -0.52 17.81
N LYS A 6 -3.38 0.68 17.24
CA LYS A 6 -3.99 1.85 17.92
C LYS A 6 -5.41 2.12 17.40
N ALA A 7 -6.01 1.16 16.69
CA ALA A 7 -7.33 1.32 16.11
C ALA A 7 -8.42 1.30 17.20
N ASP A 8 -9.39 2.22 17.10
CA ASP A 8 -10.64 2.14 17.84
C ASP A 8 -11.61 1.23 17.09
N TRP A 9 -11.53 -0.08 17.38
CA TRP A 9 -12.38 -1.07 16.74
C TRP A 9 -13.86 -0.97 17.13
N ARG A 10 -14.17 -0.33 18.26
CA ARG A 10 -15.57 -0.09 18.65
C ARG A 10 -16.18 0.98 17.74
N ASN A 11 -15.51 2.11 17.59
CA ASN A 11 -15.93 3.17 16.68
C ASN A 11 -15.96 2.68 15.22
N PHE A 12 -14.95 1.91 14.80
CA PHE A 12 -14.90 1.31 13.46
C PHE A 12 -16.17 0.50 13.16
N ARG A 13 -16.54 -0.43 14.04
CA ARG A 13 -17.74 -1.27 13.89
C ARG A 13 -19.02 -0.46 13.82
N LEU A 14 -19.17 0.53 14.71
CA LEU A 14 -20.35 1.40 14.71
C LEU A 14 -20.45 2.17 13.41
N LYS A 15 -19.34 2.75 12.95
CA LYS A 15 -19.32 3.59 11.74
C LYS A 15 -19.55 2.80 10.47
N VAL A 16 -18.91 1.64 10.32
CA VAL A 16 -19.10 0.79 9.14
C VAL A 16 -20.54 0.28 9.08
N ASP A 17 -21.11 -0.15 10.21
CA ASP A 17 -22.49 -0.62 10.24
C ASP A 17 -23.50 0.51 9.99
N GLU A 18 -23.25 1.72 10.49
CA GLU A 18 -24.09 2.90 10.21
C GLU A 18 -24.16 3.20 8.71
N ILE A 19 -23.02 3.17 8.03
CA ILE A 19 -22.94 3.41 6.58
C ILE A 19 -23.55 2.23 5.81
N CYS A 20 -23.23 0.99 6.18
CA CYS A 20 -23.76 -0.21 5.53
C CYS A 20 -25.28 -0.32 5.66
N ARG A 21 -25.89 0.18 6.75
CA ARG A 21 -27.35 0.22 6.91
C ARG A 21 -28.04 1.04 5.82
N LYS A 22 -27.38 2.12 5.37
CA LYS A 22 -27.88 3.02 4.31
C LYS A 22 -27.75 2.42 2.89
N ILE A 23 -27.02 1.31 2.72
CA ILE A 23 -26.88 0.63 1.41
C ILE A 23 -28.21 -0.01 0.96
N GLY A 24 -29.08 -0.38 1.90
CA GLY A 24 -30.41 -0.91 1.59
C GLY A 24 -30.38 -2.22 0.77
N ARG A 25 -31.32 -2.36 -0.17
CA ARG A 25 -31.50 -3.53 -1.05
C ARG A 25 -30.86 -3.33 -2.44
N GLU A 26 -29.70 -2.69 -2.50
CA GLU A 26 -28.93 -2.56 -3.75
C GLU A 26 -28.74 -3.93 -4.42
N LYS A 27 -29.15 -4.04 -5.68
CA LYS A 27 -29.11 -5.28 -6.48
C LYS A 27 -27.92 -5.34 -7.42
N ASN A 28 -27.39 -4.18 -7.83
CA ASN A 28 -26.24 -4.16 -8.72
C ASN A 28 -24.97 -4.53 -7.93
N ILE A 29 -24.32 -5.62 -8.33
CA ILE A 29 -23.12 -6.19 -7.67
C ILE A 29 -21.97 -5.19 -7.62
N ASN A 30 -21.72 -4.47 -8.72
CA ASN A 30 -20.65 -3.48 -8.76
C ASN A 30 -20.95 -2.28 -7.85
N THR A 31 -22.18 -1.76 -7.89
CA THR A 31 -22.57 -0.65 -7.00
C THR A 31 -22.56 -1.08 -5.53
N LEU A 32 -22.94 -2.33 -5.24
CA LEU A 32 -22.89 -2.91 -3.90
C LEU A 32 -21.46 -3.01 -3.38
N GLU A 33 -20.54 -3.52 -4.21
CA GLU A 33 -19.10 -3.57 -3.90
C GLU A 33 -18.55 -2.17 -3.64
N GLN A 34 -18.79 -1.21 -4.53
CA GLN A 34 -18.28 0.16 -4.39
C GLN A 34 -18.77 0.84 -3.11
N LYS A 35 -20.06 0.67 -2.77
CA LYS A 35 -20.66 1.21 -1.54
C LYS A 35 -20.05 0.56 -0.30
N LEU A 36 -19.88 -0.77 -0.30
CA LEU A 36 -19.25 -1.51 0.80
C LEU A 36 -17.78 -1.11 0.99
N SER A 37 -17.00 -1.11 -0.08
CA SER A 37 -15.59 -0.73 -0.07
C SER A 37 -15.40 0.70 0.41
N SER A 38 -16.28 1.62 -0.03
CA SER A 38 -16.30 3.00 0.46
C SER A 38 -16.63 3.10 1.94
N ALA A 39 -17.63 2.34 2.42
CA ALA A 39 -18.00 2.29 3.84
C ALA A 39 -16.83 1.86 4.73
N ILE A 40 -16.14 0.78 4.33
CA ILE A 40 -14.98 0.26 5.06
C ILE A 40 -13.84 1.28 5.06
N ARG A 41 -13.56 1.92 3.91
CA ARG A 41 -12.51 2.95 3.81
C ARG A 41 -12.79 4.17 4.68
N ILE A 42 -14.04 4.65 4.70
CA ILE A 42 -14.45 5.80 5.52
C ILE A 42 -14.33 5.44 7.01
N ALA A 43 -14.87 4.31 7.43
CA ALA A 43 -14.79 3.85 8.81
C ALA A 43 -13.33 3.66 9.26
N THR A 44 -12.48 3.09 8.39
CA THR A 44 -11.04 2.92 8.65
C THR A 44 -10.36 4.27 8.84
N LYS A 45 -10.61 5.23 7.95
CA LYS A 45 -9.98 6.56 8.01
C LYS A 45 -10.31 7.30 9.31
N VAL A 46 -11.53 7.15 9.81
CA VAL A 46 -11.99 7.81 11.05
C VAL A 46 -11.50 7.10 12.31
N SER A 47 -11.44 5.77 12.28
CA SER A 47 -11.26 4.96 13.49
C SER A 47 -9.84 4.44 13.68
N VAL A 48 -9.01 4.49 12.63
CA VAL A 48 -7.64 4.00 12.67
C VAL A 48 -6.69 5.17 12.44
N PRO A 49 -5.88 5.54 13.45
CA PRO A 49 -4.90 6.59 13.26
C PRO A 49 -3.92 6.15 12.17
N ARG A 50 -3.54 7.10 11.31
CA ARG A 50 -2.42 6.82 10.42
C ARG A 50 -1.18 6.67 11.29
N GLY A 51 -0.40 5.63 11.00
CA GLY A 51 0.94 5.51 11.54
C GLY A 51 1.71 6.74 11.12
N CYS A 52 1.90 7.66 12.06
CA CYS A 52 2.90 8.69 11.92
C CYS A 52 4.21 7.94 11.72
N ARG A 53 4.85 8.12 10.57
CA ARG A 53 6.32 8.11 10.62
C ARG A 53 6.60 9.14 11.70
N ALA A 54 7.24 8.74 12.81
CA ALA A 54 7.67 9.70 13.81
C ALA A 54 8.28 10.86 13.03
N THR A 55 7.81 12.09 13.31
CA THR A 55 8.37 13.28 12.64
C THR A 55 9.87 13.09 12.66
N PRO A 56 10.52 13.03 11.48
CA PRO A 56 11.93 12.70 11.43
C PRO A 56 12.62 13.57 12.47
N PRO A 57 13.48 13.08 13.37
CA PRO A 57 13.82 13.91 14.53
C PRO A 57 14.72 15.13 14.22
N HIS A 58 14.89 15.45 12.93
CA HIS A 58 15.41 16.72 12.42
C HIS A 58 14.29 17.70 11.98
N TRP A 59 13.02 17.33 12.12
CA TRP A 59 11.86 18.13 11.71
C TRP A 59 11.58 19.20 12.75
N THR A 60 11.54 20.46 12.33
CA THR A 60 11.32 21.64 13.18
C THR A 60 10.05 22.38 12.75
N PRO A 61 9.42 23.15 13.66
CA PRO A 61 8.30 24.02 13.30
C PRO A 61 8.63 25.01 12.17
N GLU A 62 9.90 25.45 12.11
CA GLU A 62 10.43 26.28 11.02
C GLU A 62 10.37 25.58 9.66
N LEU A 63 10.79 24.31 9.60
CA LEU A 63 10.69 23.49 8.37
C LEU A 63 9.24 23.26 7.94
N ALA A 64 8.33 23.09 8.91
CA ALA A 64 6.90 22.91 8.62
C ALA A 64 6.30 24.16 7.96
N LYS A 65 6.59 25.35 8.51
CA LYS A 65 6.17 26.64 7.91
C LYS A 65 6.72 26.83 6.50
N LEU A 66 8.01 26.53 6.30
CA LEU A 66 8.64 26.58 4.98
C LEU A 66 7.96 25.64 3.97
N ASP A 67 7.57 24.43 4.40
CA ASP A 67 6.88 23.49 3.52
C ASP A 67 5.46 23.96 3.15
N GLU A 68 4.73 24.58 4.08
CA GLU A 68 3.43 25.21 3.78
C GLU A 68 3.59 26.37 2.78
N GLU A 69 4.58 27.24 2.97
CA GLU A 69 4.87 28.34 2.03
C GLU A 69 5.28 27.85 0.63
N ILE A 70 6.09 26.79 0.56
CA ILE A 70 6.46 26.17 -0.72
C ILE A 70 5.23 25.56 -1.38
N ALA A 71 4.32 24.94 -0.62
CA ALA A 71 3.08 24.38 -1.16
C ALA A 71 2.17 25.47 -1.74
N GLY A 72 2.09 26.63 -1.08
CA GLY A 72 1.27 27.77 -1.49
C GLY A 72 1.83 28.59 -2.66
N CYS A 73 3.12 28.46 -3.00
CA CYS A 73 3.74 29.20 -4.11
C CYS A 73 3.72 28.42 -5.42
N GLY A 74 3.31 29.03 -6.54
CA GLY A 74 3.56 28.49 -7.88
C GLY A 74 5.07 28.45 -8.25
N PRO A 75 5.43 27.87 -9.41
CA PRO A 75 6.80 27.90 -9.93
C PRO A 75 7.29 29.36 -10.05
N SER A 76 8.28 29.74 -9.22
CA SER A 76 8.78 31.12 -9.14
C SER A 76 10.17 31.15 -8.50
N TYR A 77 10.93 32.22 -8.76
CA TYR A 77 12.20 32.47 -8.11
C TYR A 77 12.09 32.47 -6.57
N ARG A 78 10.99 33.01 -6.03
CA ARG A 78 10.69 32.95 -4.59
C ARG A 78 10.60 31.51 -4.08
N ARG A 79 9.92 30.63 -4.82
CA ARG A 79 9.82 29.20 -4.49
C ARG A 79 11.20 28.53 -4.50
N GLU A 80 12.04 28.83 -5.48
CA GLU A 80 13.41 28.30 -5.56
C GLU A 80 14.25 28.70 -4.34
N LYS A 81 14.16 29.97 -3.93
CA LYS A 81 14.83 30.46 -2.73
C LYS A 81 14.35 29.75 -1.46
N LEU A 82 13.04 29.56 -1.30
CA LEU A 82 12.47 28.81 -0.17
C LEU A 82 12.94 27.34 -0.15
N VAL A 83 12.99 26.68 -1.32
CA VAL A 83 13.49 25.31 -1.45
C VAL A 83 14.98 25.23 -1.09
N ALA A 84 15.79 26.21 -1.50
CA ALA A 84 17.20 26.28 -1.13
C ALA A 84 17.39 26.47 0.39
N THR A 85 16.66 27.40 1.00
CA THR A 85 16.66 27.62 2.45
C THR A 85 16.27 26.35 3.20
N ARG A 86 15.22 25.66 2.76
CA ARG A 86 14.78 24.38 3.31
C ARG A 86 15.91 23.33 3.28
N LYS A 87 16.62 23.21 2.16
CA LYS A 87 17.77 22.29 2.04
C LYS A 87 18.88 22.62 3.03
N GLN A 88 19.19 23.90 3.21
CA GLN A 88 20.22 24.34 4.17
C GLN A 88 19.83 24.04 5.62
N ILE A 89 18.57 24.28 6.01
CA ILE A 89 18.08 23.97 7.36
C ILE A 89 18.12 22.46 7.61
N LEU A 90 17.70 21.65 6.63
CA LEU A 90 17.79 20.20 6.72
C LEU A 90 19.23 19.71 6.88
N ASP A 91 20.16 20.27 6.08
CA ASP A 91 21.57 19.90 6.16
C ASP A 91 22.17 20.27 7.53
N ARG A 92 21.95 21.51 8.00
CA ARG A 92 22.42 21.99 9.31
C ARG A 92 21.86 21.16 10.47
N THR A 93 20.56 20.91 10.49
CA THR A 93 19.90 20.14 11.56
C THR A 93 20.35 18.68 11.56
N THR A 94 20.47 18.07 10.39
CA THR A 94 20.95 16.68 10.24
C THR A 94 22.40 16.55 10.68
N LYS A 95 23.29 17.48 10.27
CA LYS A 95 24.70 17.52 10.69
C LYS A 95 24.84 17.71 12.20
N LYS A 96 24.12 18.67 12.79
CA LYS A 96 24.14 18.91 14.24
C LYS A 96 23.73 17.65 15.01
N ARG A 97 22.65 17.01 14.57
CA ARG A 97 22.16 15.79 15.20
C ARG A 97 23.12 14.62 15.04
N TRP A 98 23.74 14.47 13.87
CA TRP A 98 24.77 13.47 13.64
C TRP A 98 25.97 13.69 14.56
N SER A 99 26.45 14.92 14.69
CA SER A 99 27.51 15.30 15.61
C SER A 99 27.15 14.94 17.06
N THR A 100 25.96 15.30 17.54
CA THR A 100 25.49 14.94 18.89
C THR A 100 25.38 13.44 19.09
N LEU A 101 24.94 12.68 18.07
CA LEU A 101 24.89 11.23 18.12
C LEU A 101 26.29 10.65 18.27
N CYS A 102 27.25 11.09 17.44
CA CYS A 102 28.63 10.64 17.48
C CYS A 102 29.28 10.91 18.85
N SER A 103 29.03 12.08 19.45
CA SER A 103 29.53 12.41 20.79
C SER A 103 28.98 11.52 21.91
N ARG A 104 27.86 10.82 21.68
CA ARG A 104 27.23 9.92 22.66
C ARG A 104 27.55 8.44 22.42
N LEU A 105 28.22 8.10 21.31
CA LEU A 105 28.57 6.71 21.03
C LEU A 105 29.66 6.25 22.01
N ALA A 106 29.46 5.06 22.59
CA ALA A 106 30.42 4.45 23.51
C ALA A 106 30.79 3.04 23.05
N VAL A 107 32.07 2.68 23.18
CA VAL A 107 32.59 1.36 22.76
C VAL A 107 32.00 0.21 23.60
N SER A 108 31.67 0.47 24.87
CA SER A 108 31.05 -0.50 25.76
C SER A 108 29.54 -0.69 25.53
N ASP A 109 28.89 0.21 24.79
CA ASP A 109 27.44 0.18 24.61
C ASP A 109 27.03 -0.64 23.37
N ARG A 110 26.24 -1.69 23.61
CA ARG A 110 25.67 -2.55 22.56
C ARG A 110 24.80 -1.76 21.57
N CYS A 111 24.07 -0.75 22.03
CA CYS A 111 23.23 0.09 21.17
C CYS A 111 24.07 0.93 20.19
N SER A 112 25.18 1.50 20.66
CA SER A 112 26.17 2.21 19.85
C SER A 112 26.74 1.32 18.74
N TRP A 113 27.13 0.08 19.05
CA TRP A 113 27.57 -0.88 18.03
C TRP A 113 26.48 -1.26 17.03
N HIS A 114 25.22 -1.36 17.45
CA HIS A 114 24.11 -1.61 16.54
C HIS A 114 23.92 -0.46 15.53
N ILE A 115 24.12 0.80 15.96
CA ILE A 115 24.10 1.98 15.10
C ILE A 115 25.25 1.93 14.10
N VAL A 116 26.49 1.72 14.58
CA VAL A 116 27.69 1.62 13.74
C VAL A 116 27.53 0.54 12.68
N LYS A 117 27.10 -0.67 13.07
CA LYS A 117 26.84 -1.77 12.13
C LYS A 117 25.83 -1.39 11.04
N LYS A 118 24.80 -0.60 11.36
CA LYS A 118 23.82 -0.11 10.36
C LYS A 118 24.40 0.95 9.41
N VAL A 119 25.35 1.77 9.88
CA VAL A 119 26.04 2.76 9.05
C VAL A 119 26.93 2.07 8.01
N TYR A 120 27.68 1.06 8.45
CA TYR A 120 28.56 0.25 7.61
C TYR A 120 27.85 -0.86 6.85
N ALA A 121 26.60 -1.18 7.20
CA ALA A 121 25.83 -2.19 6.48
C ALA A 121 25.77 -1.80 4.99
N PRO A 122 26.13 -2.71 4.07
CA PRO A 122 25.99 -2.44 2.65
C PRO A 122 24.52 -2.13 2.37
N ARG A 123 24.24 -0.86 2.07
CA ARG A 123 22.90 -0.45 1.71
C ARG A 123 22.61 -1.11 0.38
N PRO A 124 21.52 -1.88 0.23
CA PRO A 124 21.11 -2.30 -1.10
C PRO A 124 21.00 -1.02 -1.90
N LEU A 125 21.77 -0.93 -2.99
CA LEU A 125 21.75 0.22 -3.89
C LEU A 125 20.28 0.58 -4.12
N THR A 126 19.92 1.85 -3.95
CA THR A 126 18.63 2.39 -4.38
C THR A 126 18.33 1.78 -5.75
N THR A 127 17.09 1.33 -6.00
CA THR A 127 16.70 0.81 -7.32
C THR A 127 17.31 1.74 -8.37
N PRO A 128 18.28 1.27 -9.19
CA PRO A 128 19.03 2.18 -10.03
C PRO A 128 18.02 2.92 -10.89
N ALA A 129 18.15 4.26 -10.95
CA ALA A 129 17.31 5.05 -11.82
C ALA A 129 17.41 4.44 -13.22
N VAL A 130 16.28 4.09 -13.81
CA VAL A 130 16.29 3.63 -15.19
C VAL A 130 16.68 4.84 -16.03
N LEU A 131 17.81 4.74 -16.73
CA LEU A 131 18.31 5.80 -17.58
C LEU A 131 17.87 5.54 -19.03
N VAL A 132 17.45 6.60 -19.70
CA VAL A 132 17.22 6.65 -21.14
C VAL A 132 18.03 7.82 -21.65
N ASP A 133 18.93 7.60 -22.61
CA ASP A 133 19.86 8.62 -23.12
C ASP A 133 20.63 9.33 -22.00
N CYS A 134 21.11 8.56 -21.02
CA CYS A 134 21.81 9.05 -19.81
C CYS A 134 20.97 9.92 -18.87
N ALA A 135 19.68 10.10 -19.13
CA ALA A 135 18.75 10.83 -18.25
C ALA A 135 17.86 9.87 -17.45
N ALA A 136 17.69 10.15 -16.16
CA ALA A 136 16.75 9.41 -15.33
C ALA A 136 15.32 9.69 -15.78
N ILE A 137 14.57 8.64 -16.09
CA ILE A 137 13.15 8.76 -16.44
C ILE A 137 12.25 8.69 -15.21
N THR A 138 11.09 9.32 -15.31
CA THR A 138 10.07 9.31 -14.25
C THR A 138 9.55 7.90 -13.99
N ASP A 139 9.11 7.62 -12.76
CA ASP A 139 8.57 6.30 -12.36
C ASP A 139 7.44 5.82 -13.28
N TYR A 140 6.61 6.73 -13.79
CA TYR A 140 5.58 6.42 -14.79
C TYR A 140 6.17 5.87 -16.10
N ARG A 141 7.18 6.56 -16.66
CA ARG A 141 7.86 6.10 -17.88
C ARG A 141 8.62 4.79 -17.64
N GLN A 142 9.15 4.59 -16.43
CA GLN A 142 9.75 3.31 -16.04
C GLN A 142 8.72 2.19 -16.09
N ALA A 143 7.54 2.40 -15.48
CA ALA A 143 6.45 1.43 -15.48
C ALA A 143 5.98 1.07 -16.90
N GLU A 144 5.84 2.07 -17.78
CA GLU A 144 5.44 1.84 -19.17
C GLU A 144 6.49 1.01 -19.92
N ARG A 145 7.78 1.32 -19.76
CA ARG A 145 8.87 0.52 -20.34
C ARG A 145 8.89 -0.91 -19.79
N PHE A 146 8.69 -1.09 -18.49
CA PHE A 146 8.59 -2.43 -17.91
C PHE A 146 7.39 -3.19 -18.48
N SER A 147 6.24 -2.54 -18.62
CA SER A 147 5.05 -3.16 -19.24
C SER A 147 5.36 -3.65 -20.66
N LYS A 148 6.00 -2.82 -21.49
CA LYS A 148 6.44 -3.21 -22.85
C LYS A 148 7.45 -4.36 -22.83
N LEU A 149 8.44 -4.30 -21.94
CA LEU A 149 9.47 -5.33 -21.79
C LEU A 149 8.90 -6.68 -21.36
N TYR A 150 8.03 -6.69 -20.35
CA TYR A 150 7.41 -7.92 -19.88
C TYR A 150 6.42 -8.48 -20.90
N SER A 151 5.63 -7.62 -21.56
CA SER A 151 4.67 -8.06 -22.57
C SER A 151 5.36 -8.69 -23.79
N SER A 152 6.51 -8.15 -24.21
CA SER A 152 7.27 -8.72 -25.34
C SER A 152 7.98 -10.03 -24.99
N ARG A 153 8.31 -10.26 -23.71
CA ARG A 153 8.98 -11.49 -23.24
C ARG A 153 8.03 -12.54 -22.69
N ALA A 154 6.82 -12.15 -22.29
CA ALA A 154 5.80 -13.05 -21.78
C ALA A 154 5.31 -13.96 -22.91
N ARG A 155 5.87 -15.16 -22.97
CA ARG A 155 5.39 -16.23 -23.84
C ARG A 155 4.46 -17.12 -23.02
N ARG A 156 3.33 -17.52 -23.62
CA ARG A 156 2.52 -18.61 -23.07
C ARG A 156 3.41 -19.84 -22.97
N HIS A 157 3.43 -20.50 -21.81
CA HIS A 157 4.17 -21.75 -21.65
C HIS A 157 3.63 -22.77 -22.68
N PRO A 158 4.46 -23.62 -23.30
CA PRO A 158 3.99 -24.62 -24.26
C PRO A 158 2.81 -25.46 -23.72
N ASP A 159 2.90 -25.86 -22.45
CA ASP A 159 1.86 -26.63 -21.75
C ASP A 159 0.77 -25.78 -21.09
N SER A 160 0.78 -24.45 -21.28
CA SER A 160 -0.26 -23.57 -20.77
C SER A 160 -1.45 -23.59 -21.71
N HIS A 161 -2.25 -24.65 -21.63
CA HIS A 161 -3.55 -24.72 -22.26
C HIS A 161 -4.59 -24.00 -21.38
N PRO A 162 -5.58 -23.30 -21.97
CA PRO A 162 -6.73 -22.86 -21.19
C PRO A 162 -7.34 -24.11 -20.54
N PRO A 163 -7.70 -24.05 -19.24
CA PRO A 163 -8.38 -25.16 -18.62
C PRO A 163 -9.61 -25.51 -19.45
N ALA A 164 -9.87 -26.81 -19.64
CA ALA A 164 -11.09 -27.24 -20.31
C ALA A 164 -12.29 -26.53 -19.65
N PRO A 165 -13.28 -26.06 -20.42
CA PRO A 165 -14.49 -25.48 -19.85
C PRO A 165 -15.01 -26.43 -18.78
N ILE A 166 -15.11 -25.94 -17.55
CA ILE A 166 -15.68 -26.73 -16.45
C ILE A 166 -17.07 -27.12 -16.95
N LYS A 167 -17.31 -28.43 -17.12
CA LYS A 167 -18.64 -28.93 -17.47
C LYS A 167 -19.58 -28.38 -16.42
N THR A 168 -20.46 -27.46 -16.81
CA THR A 168 -21.39 -26.79 -15.91
C THR A 168 -22.31 -27.86 -15.35
N ILE A 169 -21.97 -28.41 -14.19
CA ILE A 169 -22.93 -29.19 -13.42
C ILE A 169 -23.88 -28.12 -12.91
N ALA A 170 -25.05 -28.00 -13.54
CA ALA A 170 -26.08 -27.03 -13.22
C ALA A 170 -26.70 -27.25 -11.81
N ASN A 171 -26.05 -28.04 -10.95
CA ASN A 171 -26.50 -28.31 -9.59
C ASN A 171 -25.86 -27.29 -8.63
N GLU A 172 -26.64 -26.24 -8.40
CA GLU A 172 -26.79 -25.51 -7.13
C GLU A 172 -25.52 -25.29 -6.31
N PHE A 173 -24.87 -24.14 -6.55
CA PHE A 173 -24.00 -23.57 -5.53
C PHE A 173 -24.80 -23.38 -4.24
N SER A 174 -24.44 -24.11 -3.19
CA SER A 174 -24.95 -23.82 -1.85
C SER A 174 -24.50 -22.41 -1.47
N PRO A 175 -25.41 -21.51 -1.04
CA PRO A 175 -25.04 -20.17 -0.63
C PRO A 175 -24.03 -20.23 0.51
N ILE A 176 -23.02 -19.36 0.45
CA ILE A 176 -22.08 -19.17 1.56
C ILE A 176 -22.89 -18.79 2.78
N THR A 177 -22.61 -19.45 3.90
CA THR A 177 -23.24 -19.18 5.19
C THR A 177 -22.49 -18.09 5.95
N MET A 178 -23.18 -17.44 6.89
CA MET A 178 -22.53 -16.47 7.77
C MET A 178 -21.42 -17.11 8.64
N ALA A 179 -21.55 -18.39 8.97
CA ALA A 179 -20.56 -19.13 9.76
C ALA A 179 -19.25 -19.33 8.97
N GLU A 180 -19.36 -19.73 7.70
CA GLU A 180 -18.21 -19.86 6.79
C GLU A 180 -17.54 -18.51 6.56
N LEU A 181 -18.32 -17.46 6.28
CA LEU A 181 -17.78 -16.12 6.08
C LEU A 181 -16.98 -15.64 7.29
N ARG A 182 -17.52 -15.79 8.51
CA ARG A 182 -16.82 -15.39 9.75
C ARG A 182 -15.55 -16.20 9.97
N ARG A 183 -15.58 -17.51 9.69
CA ARG A 183 -14.41 -18.38 9.79
C ARG A 183 -13.31 -17.91 8.84
N SER A 184 -13.66 -17.67 7.57
CA SER A 184 -12.72 -17.21 6.54
C SER A 184 -12.12 -15.84 6.88
N ILE A 185 -12.92 -14.89 7.35
CA ILE A 185 -12.45 -13.56 7.77
C ILE A 185 -11.45 -13.66 8.92
N LYS A 186 -11.69 -14.55 9.90
CA LYS A 186 -10.78 -14.75 11.03
C LYS A 186 -9.42 -15.32 10.60
N LEU A 187 -9.38 -16.08 9.50
CA LEU A 187 -8.17 -16.70 8.96
C LEU A 187 -7.34 -15.76 8.06
N LEU A 188 -7.81 -14.55 7.78
CA LEU A 188 -7.06 -13.60 6.97
C LEU A 188 -5.71 -13.26 7.65
N PRO A 189 -4.59 -13.21 6.92
CA PRO A 189 -3.30 -12.82 7.50
C PRO A 189 -3.24 -11.31 7.73
N SER A 190 -2.85 -10.88 8.93
CA SER A 190 -2.59 -9.47 9.24
C SER A 190 -1.23 -9.01 8.66
N GLY A 191 -1.05 -7.70 8.48
CA GLY A 191 0.20 -7.11 7.96
C GLY A 191 0.39 -7.25 6.45
N SER A 192 -0.62 -7.73 5.73
CA SER A 192 -0.61 -7.81 4.27
C SER A 192 -0.85 -6.43 3.64
N ALA A 193 -0.27 -6.19 2.46
CA ALA A 193 -0.55 -4.99 1.70
C ALA A 193 -1.99 -5.00 1.18
N ALA A 194 -2.69 -3.86 1.25
CA ALA A 194 -3.99 -3.72 0.62
C ALA A 194 -3.87 -3.76 -0.91
N GLY A 195 -4.92 -4.25 -1.56
CA GLY A 195 -5.07 -4.19 -2.99
C GLY A 195 -5.35 -2.77 -3.50
N PRO A 196 -5.63 -2.62 -4.81
CA PRO A 196 -5.98 -1.34 -5.42
C PRO A 196 -7.26 -0.72 -4.82
N ASP A 197 -8.13 -1.56 -4.26
CA ASP A 197 -9.35 -1.19 -3.54
C ASP A 197 -9.08 -0.48 -2.20
N CYS A 198 -7.84 -0.54 -1.69
CA CYS A 198 -7.43 -0.05 -0.38
C CYS A 198 -8.16 -0.71 0.80
N LEU A 199 -8.60 -1.97 0.65
CA LEU A 199 -9.15 -2.77 1.73
C LEU A 199 -8.05 -3.59 2.41
N TYR A 200 -8.01 -3.49 3.74
CA TYR A 200 -7.00 -4.15 4.56
C TYR A 200 -7.63 -5.32 5.32
N ASN A 201 -6.88 -6.41 5.46
CA ASN A 201 -7.33 -7.59 6.19
C ASN A 201 -7.71 -7.27 7.63
N GLU A 202 -6.98 -6.36 8.28
CA GLU A 202 -7.29 -5.87 9.62
C GLU A 202 -8.69 -5.23 9.69
N ALA A 203 -9.06 -4.41 8.70
CA ALA A 203 -10.39 -3.82 8.64
C ALA A 203 -11.48 -4.86 8.40
N LEU A 204 -11.21 -5.87 7.55
CA LEU A 204 -12.14 -6.96 7.27
C LEU A 204 -12.38 -7.85 8.51
N GLN A 205 -11.34 -8.13 9.28
CA GLN A 205 -11.40 -8.89 10.53
C GLN A 205 -12.29 -8.24 11.61
N HIS A 206 -12.46 -6.92 11.55
CA HIS A 206 -13.20 -6.15 12.54
C HIS A 206 -14.55 -5.61 12.04
N LEU A 207 -15.09 -6.15 10.94
CA LEU A 207 -16.41 -5.73 10.43
C LEU A 207 -17.52 -5.94 11.46
N GLY A 208 -18.48 -5.00 11.44
CA GLY A 208 -19.70 -5.11 12.22
C GLY A 208 -20.70 -6.09 11.60
N ARG A 209 -21.80 -6.36 12.33
CA ARG A 209 -22.79 -7.37 11.93
C ARG A 209 -23.52 -6.95 10.66
N THR A 210 -23.82 -5.67 10.51
CA THR A 210 -24.50 -5.15 9.32
C THR A 210 -23.60 -5.25 8.10
N ALA A 211 -22.33 -4.86 8.24
CA ALA A 211 -21.35 -4.96 7.18
C ALA A 211 -21.12 -6.41 6.75
N LEU A 212 -21.02 -7.36 7.69
CA LEU A 212 -20.92 -8.79 7.37
C LEU A 212 -22.12 -9.30 6.56
N ASN A 213 -23.34 -8.86 6.85
CA ASN A 213 -24.51 -9.23 6.04
C ASN A 213 -24.41 -8.70 4.61
N VAL A 214 -23.88 -7.47 4.43
CA VAL A 214 -23.67 -6.87 3.10
C VAL A 214 -22.60 -7.64 2.33
N VAL A 215 -21.49 -8.03 2.99
CA VAL A 215 -20.44 -8.88 2.42
C VAL A 215 -21.02 -10.22 1.97
N LEU A 216 -21.77 -10.89 2.83
CA LEU A 216 -22.38 -12.18 2.54
C LEU A 216 -23.31 -12.10 1.32
N ARG A 217 -24.16 -11.06 1.27
CA ARG A 217 -25.03 -10.80 0.13
C ARG A 217 -24.23 -10.58 -1.15
N LEU A 218 -23.17 -9.76 -1.09
CA LEU A 218 -22.33 -9.48 -2.25
C LEU A 218 -21.73 -10.77 -2.83
N PHE A 219 -21.14 -11.63 -2.01
CA PHE A 219 -20.56 -12.89 -2.48
C PHE A 219 -21.61 -13.84 -3.04
N ASN A 220 -22.74 -14.03 -2.34
CA ASN A 220 -23.78 -14.95 -2.79
C ASN A 220 -24.47 -14.47 -4.08
N GLU A 221 -24.72 -13.18 -4.25
CA GLU A 221 -25.24 -12.63 -5.51
C GLU A 221 -24.24 -12.79 -6.65
N SER A 222 -22.95 -12.59 -6.37
CA SER A 222 -21.88 -12.76 -7.34
C SER A 222 -21.75 -14.22 -7.81
N LEU A 223 -21.87 -15.18 -6.89
CA LEU A 223 -21.92 -16.62 -7.21
C LEU A 223 -23.20 -17.00 -7.96
N ARG A 224 -24.37 -16.53 -7.52
CA ARG A 224 -25.67 -16.83 -8.13
C ARG A 224 -25.78 -16.33 -9.57
N THR A 225 -25.23 -15.16 -9.86
CA THR A 225 -25.32 -14.52 -11.19
C THR A 225 -24.12 -14.80 -12.08
N GLY A 226 -23.01 -15.32 -11.53
CA GLY A 226 -21.73 -15.42 -12.24
C GLY A 226 -21.07 -14.07 -12.54
N VAL A 227 -21.59 -12.96 -12.01
CA VAL A 227 -21.05 -11.61 -12.26
C VAL A 227 -20.10 -11.21 -11.14
N MET A 228 -18.84 -11.00 -11.50
CA MET A 228 -17.81 -10.48 -10.58
C MET A 228 -17.66 -8.96 -10.69
N PRO A 229 -17.56 -8.21 -9.58
CA PRO A 229 -17.17 -6.80 -9.60
C PRO A 229 -15.89 -6.57 -10.43
N PRO A 230 -15.86 -5.57 -11.33
CA PRO A 230 -14.66 -5.20 -12.08
C PRO A 230 -13.43 -4.93 -11.20
N ALA A 231 -13.63 -4.37 -10.00
CA ALA A 231 -12.56 -4.12 -9.03
C ALA A 231 -11.79 -5.40 -8.67
N TRP A 232 -12.46 -6.55 -8.58
CA TRP A 232 -11.84 -7.83 -8.24
C TRP A 232 -11.01 -8.42 -9.39
N LYS A 233 -11.24 -7.95 -10.62
CA LYS A 233 -10.48 -8.37 -11.82
C LYS A 233 -9.21 -7.54 -12.03
N THR A 234 -9.00 -6.52 -11.20
CA THR A 234 -7.90 -5.57 -11.35
C THR A 234 -6.86 -5.79 -10.27
N GLY A 235 -5.60 -5.97 -10.65
CA GLY A 235 -4.48 -6.16 -9.74
C GLY A 235 -3.31 -5.24 -10.10
N VAL A 236 -2.47 -4.92 -9.10
CA VAL A 236 -1.22 -4.16 -9.32
C VAL A 236 -0.05 -5.13 -9.28
N ILE A 237 0.74 -5.17 -10.35
CA ILE A 237 1.95 -5.98 -10.44
C ILE A 237 3.11 -5.21 -9.82
N ILE A 238 3.64 -5.72 -8.71
CA ILE A 238 4.83 -5.16 -8.05
C ILE A 238 5.95 -6.19 -8.13
N PRO A 239 6.99 -5.97 -8.97
CA PRO A 239 8.15 -6.84 -9.00
C PRO A 239 8.93 -6.77 -7.68
N ILE A 240 9.00 -7.90 -6.95
CA ILE A 240 9.78 -8.01 -5.71
C ILE A 240 11.01 -8.89 -5.98
N LEU A 241 12.19 -8.36 -5.69
CA LEU A 241 13.43 -9.12 -5.81
C LEU A 241 13.51 -10.21 -4.73
N LYS A 242 13.67 -11.46 -5.13
CA LYS A 242 13.90 -12.57 -4.18
C LYS A 242 15.21 -12.38 -3.42
N ALA A 243 15.19 -12.67 -2.12
CA ALA A 243 16.36 -12.62 -1.25
C ALA A 243 17.47 -13.57 -1.73
N GLY A 244 18.74 -13.19 -1.50
CA GLY A 244 19.91 -14.02 -1.83
C GLY A 244 20.40 -13.95 -3.29
N ARG A 245 19.63 -13.35 -4.21
CA ARG A 245 20.11 -13.07 -5.57
C ARG A 245 21.02 -11.83 -5.53
N ARG A 246 22.32 -11.99 -5.78
CA ARG A 246 23.20 -10.84 -6.05
C ARG A 246 22.65 -10.10 -7.26
N ARG A 247 22.48 -8.78 -7.15
CA ARG A 247 22.27 -7.93 -8.33
C ARG A 247 23.51 -8.12 -9.21
N ARG A 248 23.37 -8.75 -10.37
CA ARG A 248 24.40 -8.64 -11.41
C ARG A 248 24.42 -7.18 -11.83
N THR A 249 25.46 -6.45 -11.44
CA THR A 249 25.72 -5.05 -11.82
C THR A 249 26.13 -4.93 -13.30
N SER A 250 25.50 -5.70 -14.17
CA SER A 250 25.74 -5.73 -15.61
C SER A 250 24.41 -5.69 -16.35
N ILE A 251 23.64 -4.63 -16.10
CA ILE A 251 22.61 -4.14 -17.00
C ILE A 251 22.92 -2.66 -17.20
N LEU A 252 24.09 -2.40 -17.79
CA LEU A 252 24.19 -1.37 -18.84
C LEU A 252 23.49 -1.96 -20.06
N THR A 253 22.17 -2.19 -19.97
CA THR A 253 21.40 -2.46 -21.18
C THR A 253 20.99 -1.09 -21.67
N ARG A 254 21.76 -0.59 -22.65
CA ARG A 254 21.25 0.40 -23.60
C ARG A 254 19.88 -0.10 -24.05
N LEU A 255 18.83 0.63 -23.68
CA LEU A 255 17.47 0.51 -24.20
C LEU A 255 17.21 1.71 -25.08
#